data_AF-A0A091NHD2-F1
#
_entry.id   AF-A0A091NHD2-F1
#
_cell.length_a   1.000
_cell.length_b   1.000
_cell.length_c   1.000
_cell.angle_alpha   90.00
_cell.angle_beta   90.00
_cell.angle_gamma   90.00
#
_symmetry.space_group_name_H-M   'P 1'
#
loop_
_entity.id
_entity.type
_entity.pdbx_description
1 polymer ?
#
loop_
_entity_poly.entity_id
_entity_poly.type
_entity_poly.pdbx_seq_one_letter_code
_entity_poly.pdbx_strand_id
1 'polypeptide(L)'
;ILTDPVVPCGLIVAEHLSLPSVFFLRGIPCGLDFEATQCPSPPSYVPRTFTQLTDHMTFLQRVKNLLYDIPSFFLCDFAFQPYEKLASEFLHRDVTVLDLLRKGSIWLLRLEFVLEYPRPLMPNIIPIGGVHCAHKK
;
A
#
# COMPACT_ATOMS: atom_id res chain seq x y z
N ILE A 1 9.44 -2.84 -14.56
CA ILE A 1 8.13 -3.50 -14.79
C ILE A 1 7.05 -2.67 -14.11
N LEU A 2 5.99 -2.29 -14.85
CA LEU A 2 4.79 -1.68 -14.27
C LEU A 2 3.89 -2.81 -13.74
N THR A 3 3.57 -2.81 -12.44
CA THR A 3 2.80 -3.89 -11.82
C THR A 3 1.89 -3.38 -10.70
N ASP A 4 0.78 -4.07 -10.46
CA ASP A 4 -0.03 -3.87 -9.26
C ASP A 4 0.53 -4.74 -8.12
N PRO A 5 1.01 -4.15 -7.01
CA PRO A 5 1.58 -4.90 -5.88
C PRO A 5 0.55 -5.72 -5.08
N VAL A 6 -0.76 -5.52 -5.27
CA VAL A 6 -1.79 -6.39 -4.66
C VAL A 6 -1.66 -7.83 -5.17
N VAL A 7 -1.18 -8.00 -6.41
CA VAL A 7 -0.83 -9.30 -6.98
C VAL A 7 0.69 -9.34 -7.21
N PRO A 8 1.48 -9.80 -6.22
CA PRO A 8 2.93 -9.60 -6.20
C PRO A 8 3.71 -10.44 -7.24
N CYS A 9 3.06 -11.28 -8.05
CA CYS A 9 3.72 -12.08 -9.09
C CYS A 9 4.58 -11.23 -10.03
N GLY A 10 4.07 -10.07 -10.48
CA GLY A 10 4.84 -9.18 -11.36
C GLY A 10 6.07 -8.56 -10.66
N LEU A 11 5.99 -8.35 -9.35
CA LEU A 11 7.10 -7.89 -8.52
C LEU A 11 8.16 -8.99 -8.34
N ILE A 12 7.74 -10.24 -8.10
CA ILE A 12 8.65 -11.39 -7.98
C ILE A 12 9.44 -11.59 -9.28
N VAL A 13 8.77 -11.50 -10.43
CA VAL A 13 9.44 -11.59 -11.74
C VAL A 13 10.38 -10.41 -11.97
N ALA A 14 9.99 -9.19 -11.57
CA ALA A 14 10.85 -8.01 -11.67
C ALA A 14 12.15 -8.18 -10.87
N GLU A 15 12.05 -8.73 -9.66
CA GLU A 15 13.19 -9.03 -8.80
C GLU A 15 14.11 -10.08 -9.43
N HIS A 16 13.55 -11.17 -9.97
CA HIS A 16 14.34 -12.21 -10.65
C HIS A 16 15.10 -11.66 -11.86
N LEU A 17 14.47 -10.79 -12.64
CA LEU A 17 15.06 -10.14 -13.81
C LEU A 17 15.94 -8.93 -13.46
N SER A 18 16.07 -8.57 -12.18
CA SER A 18 16.81 -7.39 -11.72
C SER A 18 16.34 -6.08 -12.38
N LEU A 19 15.03 -5.94 -12.62
CA LEU A 19 14.44 -4.77 -13.26
C LEU A 19 13.77 -3.85 -12.22
N PRO A 20 13.85 -2.52 -12.38
CA PRO A 20 13.15 -1.59 -11.49
C PRO A 20 11.63 -1.79 -11.59
N SER A 21 10.96 -1.88 -10.45
CA SER A 21 9.50 -2.00 -10.35
C SER A 21 8.84 -0.63 -10.16
N VAL A 22 7.80 -0.38 -10.94
CA VAL A 22 6.91 0.78 -10.80
C VAL A 22 5.55 0.24 -10.38
N PHE A 23 5.08 0.68 -9.22
CA PHE A 23 3.82 0.21 -8.65
C PHE A 23 2.65 1.08 -9.09
N PHE A 24 1.56 0.44 -9.47
CA PHE A 24 0.32 1.11 -9.85
C PHE A 24 -0.84 0.53 -9.03
N LEU A 25 -1.32 1.29 -8.05
CA LEU A 25 -2.37 0.86 -7.12
C LEU A 25 -3.12 2.05 -6.54
N ARG A 26 -4.22 1.80 -5.82
CA ARG A 26 -4.83 2.83 -4.95
C ARG A 26 -4.19 2.83 -3.56
N GLY A 27 -3.93 1.65 -3.02
CA GLY A 27 -3.37 1.39 -1.70
C GLY A 27 -3.56 -0.10 -1.38
N ILE A 28 -2.87 -0.61 -0.37
CA ILE A 28 -3.03 -1.99 0.08
C ILE A 28 -4.00 -1.98 1.28
N PRO A 29 -5.07 -2.81 1.29
CA PRO A 29 -6.11 -2.75 2.33
C PRO A 29 -5.65 -2.84 3.79
N CYS A 30 -4.43 -3.33 4.05
CA CYS A 30 -3.83 -3.42 5.38
C CYS A 30 -2.74 -2.38 5.67
N GLY A 31 -2.44 -1.47 4.73
CA GLY A 31 -1.39 -0.48 4.91
C GLY A 31 0.04 -0.98 4.74
N LEU A 32 0.26 -2.16 4.13
CA LEU A 32 1.60 -2.66 3.81
C LEU A 32 2.37 -1.71 2.88
N ASP A 33 1.66 -0.92 2.07
CA ASP A 33 2.23 0.16 1.26
C ASP A 33 2.82 1.28 2.12
N PHE A 34 2.21 1.60 3.26
CA PHE A 34 2.76 2.58 4.22
C PHE A 34 4.03 2.06 4.89
N GLU A 35 4.04 0.79 5.27
CA GLU A 35 5.21 0.16 5.86
C GLU A 35 6.37 0.04 4.85
N ALA A 36 6.07 -0.36 3.61
CA ALA A 36 7.07 -0.46 2.55
C ALA A 36 7.68 0.90 2.19
N THR A 37 6.86 1.96 2.16
CA THR A 37 7.29 3.33 1.84
C THR A 37 7.77 4.11 3.05
N GLN A 38 7.73 3.54 4.26
CA GLN A 38 8.05 4.23 5.52
C GLN A 38 7.27 5.54 5.72
N CYS A 39 6.04 5.62 5.18
CA CYS A 39 5.15 6.76 5.33
C CYS A 39 4.29 6.59 6.59
N PRO A 40 4.32 7.54 7.55
CA PRO A 40 3.50 7.41 8.76
C PRO A 40 2.01 7.61 8.44
N SER A 41 1.18 6.65 8.88
CA SER A 41 -0.29 6.73 8.80
C SER A 41 -0.91 6.43 10.17
N PRO A 42 -0.84 7.37 11.13
CA PRO A 42 -1.26 7.11 12.51
C PRO A 42 -2.79 7.03 12.63
N PRO A 43 -3.34 6.00 13.31
CA PRO A 43 -4.79 5.85 13.51
C PRO A 43 -5.39 6.92 14.45
N SER A 44 -4.57 7.76 15.09
CA SER A 44 -5.04 8.85 15.94
C SER A 44 -5.58 10.05 15.15
N TYR A 45 -5.16 10.22 13.89
CA TYR A 45 -5.52 11.35 13.03
C TYR A 45 -6.03 10.90 11.64
N VAL A 46 -5.49 9.81 11.10
CA VAL A 46 -5.92 9.28 9.81
C VAL A 46 -7.04 8.26 10.03
N PRO A 47 -8.28 8.54 9.59
CA PRO A 47 -9.38 7.58 9.73
C PRO A 47 -9.14 6.36 8.82
N ARG A 48 -9.41 5.16 9.35
CA ARG A 48 -9.31 3.92 8.59
C ARG A 48 -10.52 3.77 7.69
N THR A 49 -10.31 3.10 6.55
CA THR A 49 -11.35 2.80 5.57
C THR A 49 -12.52 2.07 6.26
N PHE A 50 -13.75 2.33 5.83
CA PHE A 50 -14.99 1.76 6.40
C PHE A 50 -15.40 2.26 7.80
N THR A 51 -14.64 3.14 8.46
CA THR A 51 -15.05 3.70 9.76
C THR A 51 -16.03 4.87 9.66
N GLN A 52 -16.15 5.48 8.47
CA GLN A 52 -16.90 6.73 8.21
C GLN A 52 -16.48 7.89 9.13
N LEU A 53 -15.27 7.84 9.67
CA LEU A 53 -14.69 8.90 10.49
C LEU A 53 -13.98 9.94 9.61
N THR A 54 -13.80 11.13 10.17
CA THR A 54 -13.04 12.23 9.57
C THR A 54 -11.69 12.41 10.27
N ASP A 55 -10.88 13.37 9.84
CA ASP A 55 -9.67 13.81 10.54
C ASP A 55 -9.97 14.45 11.92
N HIS A 56 -11.19 14.94 12.10
CA HIS A 56 -11.69 15.46 13.37
C HIS A 56 -12.40 14.39 14.20
N MET A 57 -11.60 13.58 14.91
CA MET A 57 -12.10 12.54 15.82
C MET A 57 -12.01 12.93 17.30
N THR A 58 -13.09 12.66 18.05
CA THR A 58 -13.11 12.60 19.52
C THR A 58 -12.28 11.43 20.04
N PHE A 59 -11.96 11.42 21.34
CA PHE A 59 -11.17 10.35 21.95
C PHE A 59 -11.76 8.95 21.70
N LEU A 60 -13.06 8.76 21.92
CA LEU A 60 -13.73 7.46 21.69
C LEU A 60 -13.72 7.05 20.20
N GLN A 61 -13.84 8.02 19.29
CA GLN A 61 -13.72 7.75 17.85
C GLN A 61 -12.30 7.32 17.47
N ARG A 62 -11.26 7.89 18.09
CA ARG A 62 -9.86 7.44 17.89
C ARG A 62 -9.64 6.03 18.41
N VAL A 63 -10.21 5.69 19.57
CA VAL A 63 -10.16 4.32 20.11
C VAL A 63 -10.87 3.35 19.15
N LYS A 64 -12.05 3.71 18.65
CA LYS A 64 -12.75 2.93 17.62
C LYS A 64 -11.89 2.77 16.37
N ASN A 65 -11.28 3.84 15.89
CA ASN A 65 -10.44 3.82 14.68
C ASN A 65 -9.24 2.88 14.84
N LEU A 66 -8.59 2.88 16.01
CA LEU A 66 -7.51 1.95 16.34
C LEU A 66 -8.00 0.49 16.36
N LEU A 67 -9.17 0.21 16.96
CA LEU A 67 -9.74 -1.14 16.97
C LEU A 67 -10.05 -1.67 15.57
N TYR A 68 -10.45 -0.80 14.64
CA TYR A 68 -10.65 -1.16 13.23
C TYR A 68 -9.33 -1.44 12.48
N ASP A 69 -8.21 -0.93 12.98
CA ASP A 69 -6.89 -1.13 12.37
C ASP A 69 -6.27 -2.49 12.74
N ILE A 70 -6.53 -3.00 13.93
CA ILE A 70 -5.90 -4.24 14.44
C ILE A 70 -6.11 -5.45 13.51
N PRO A 71 -7.30 -5.73 12.95
CA PRO A 71 -7.49 -6.86 12.04
C PRO A 71 -6.67 -6.76 10.75
N SER A 72 -6.27 -5.55 10.36
CA SER A 72 -5.59 -5.28 9.10
C SER A 72 -4.22 -5.97 9.04
N PHE A 73 -3.50 -6.02 10.18
CA PHE A 73 -2.23 -6.73 10.32
C PHE A 73 -2.36 -8.23 10.02
N PHE A 74 -3.30 -8.91 10.68
CA PHE A 74 -3.51 -10.35 10.50
C PHE A 74 -4.00 -10.73 9.10
N LEU A 75 -4.87 -9.88 8.52
CA LEU A 75 -5.38 -10.10 7.17
C LEU A 75 -4.27 -10.05 6.13
N CYS A 76 -3.27 -9.19 6.32
CA CYS A 76 -2.19 -9.07 5.35
C CYS A 76 -1.19 -10.21 5.40
N ASP A 77 -0.80 -10.64 6.59
CA ASP A 77 0.01 -11.84 6.73
C ASP A 77 -0.69 -13.00 6.03
N PHE A 78 -1.95 -13.27 6.38
CA PHE A 78 -2.70 -14.37 5.77
C PHE A 78 -2.80 -14.26 4.23
N ALA A 79 -3.06 -13.07 3.69
CA ALA A 79 -3.21 -12.87 2.26
C ALA A 79 -1.88 -13.01 1.49
N PHE A 80 -0.76 -12.56 2.08
CA PHE A 80 0.54 -12.53 1.42
C PHE A 80 1.44 -13.74 1.73
N GLN A 81 1.16 -14.52 2.78
CA GLN A 81 1.88 -15.75 3.13
C GLN A 81 2.08 -16.72 1.95
N PRO A 82 1.08 -17.01 1.09
CA PRO A 82 1.28 -17.88 -0.07
C PRO A 82 2.28 -17.31 -1.09
N TYR A 83 2.24 -16.00 -1.29
CA TYR A 83 3.15 -15.32 -2.21
C TYR A 83 4.56 -15.22 -1.66
N GLU A 84 4.71 -15.09 -0.35
CA GLU A 84 5.99 -15.09 0.33
C GLU A 84 6.73 -16.43 0.15
N LYS A 85 6.00 -17.54 0.34
CA LYS A 85 6.51 -18.89 0.09
C LYS A 85 6.89 -19.09 -1.37
N LEU A 86 6.01 -18.70 -2.29
CA LEU A 86 6.26 -18.78 -3.73
C LEU A 86 7.47 -17.94 -4.14
N ALA A 87 7.59 -16.72 -3.63
CA ALA A 87 8.71 -15.83 -3.92
C ALA A 87 10.04 -16.42 -3.41
N SER A 88 10.02 -16.99 -2.20
CA SER A 88 11.22 -17.57 -1.60
C SER A 88 11.69 -18.81 -2.34
N GLU A 89 10.76 -19.67 -2.77
CA GLU A 89 11.06 -20.84 -3.59
C GLU A 89 11.59 -20.44 -4.98
N PHE A 90 10.93 -19.49 -5.65
CA PHE A 90 11.28 -19.06 -7.00
C PHE A 90 12.59 -18.27 -7.08
N LEU A 91 12.86 -17.42 -6.09
CA LEU A 91 14.09 -16.63 -6.01
C LEU A 91 15.24 -17.37 -5.32
N HIS A 92 14.99 -18.58 -4.81
CA HIS A 92 15.94 -19.40 -4.06
C HIS A 92 16.59 -18.67 -2.85
N ARG A 93 15.84 -17.78 -2.20
CA ARG A 93 16.28 -17.02 -1.01
C ARG A 93 15.08 -16.64 -0.15
N ASP A 94 15.24 -16.62 1.17
CA ASP A 94 14.16 -16.18 2.07
C ASP A 94 13.85 -14.69 1.83
N VAL A 95 12.62 -14.41 1.41
CA VAL A 95 12.13 -13.06 1.14
C VAL A 95 10.74 -12.87 1.69
N THR A 96 10.52 -11.72 2.33
CA THR A 96 9.17 -11.26 2.67
C THR A 96 8.60 -10.43 1.52
N VAL A 97 7.27 -10.40 1.38
CA VAL A 97 6.61 -9.50 0.41
C VAL A 97 6.93 -8.04 0.73
N LEU A 98 7.05 -7.69 2.02
CA LEU A 98 7.45 -6.35 2.46
C LEU A 98 8.85 -5.97 1.93
N ASP A 99 9.82 -6.88 1.98
CA ASP A 99 11.17 -6.63 1.48
C ASP A 99 11.21 -6.42 -0.03
N LEU A 100 10.34 -7.13 -0.77
CA LEU A 100 10.17 -6.90 -2.20
C LEU A 100 9.53 -5.53 -2.47
N LEU A 101 8.52 -5.14 -1.69
CA LEU A 101 7.84 -3.84 -1.86
C LEU A 101 8.76 -2.65 -1.53
N ARG A 102 9.64 -2.79 -0.54
CA ARG A 102 10.64 -1.76 -0.19
C ARG A 102 11.59 -1.42 -1.34
N LYS A 103 11.78 -2.34 -2.31
CA LYS A 103 12.62 -2.12 -3.50
C LYS A 103 11.90 -1.38 -4.65
N GLY A 104 10.63 -1.02 -4.45
CA GLY A 104 9.86 -0.24 -5.43
C GLY A 104 10.51 1.09 -5.77
N SER A 105 10.76 1.32 -7.07
CA SER A 105 11.40 2.56 -7.53
C SER A 105 10.44 3.75 -7.50
N ILE A 106 9.21 3.56 -7.98
CA ILE A 106 8.17 4.60 -8.05
C ILE A 106 6.82 4.01 -7.66
N TRP A 107 6.05 4.77 -6.89
CA TRP A 107 4.68 4.42 -6.48
C TRP A 107 3.69 5.37 -7.15
N LEU A 108 2.99 4.89 -8.18
CA LEU A 108 1.89 5.60 -8.84
C LEU A 108 0.59 5.28 -8.10
N LEU A 109 0.18 6.20 -7.22
CA LEU A 109 -1.02 6.02 -6.41
C LEU A 109 -2.25 6.64 -7.08
N ARG A 110 -3.29 5.85 -7.33
CA ARG A 110 -4.60 6.29 -7.86
C ARG A 110 -5.42 7.02 -6.80
N LEU A 111 -4.85 8.09 -6.29
CA LEU A 111 -5.35 8.93 -5.21
C LEU A 111 -5.28 10.39 -5.65
N GLU A 112 -6.21 11.20 -5.15
CA GLU A 112 -6.24 12.64 -5.37
C GLU A 112 -6.06 13.33 -4.01
N PHE A 113 -5.22 14.37 -3.95
CA PHE A 113 -4.89 15.02 -2.68
C PHE A 113 -6.12 15.70 -2.03
N VAL A 114 -7.13 16.05 -2.81
CA VAL A 114 -8.38 16.68 -2.33
C VAL A 114 -9.30 15.68 -1.61
N LEU A 115 -9.21 14.39 -1.96
CA LEU A 115 -10.11 13.34 -1.43
C LEU A 115 -9.50 12.53 -0.29
N GLU A 116 -8.20 12.68 -0.06
CA GLU A 116 -7.45 11.92 0.93
C GLU A 116 -7.04 12.82 2.10
N TYR A 117 -7.01 12.24 3.30
CA TYR A 117 -6.59 12.99 4.49
C TYR A 117 -5.09 13.32 4.44
N PRO A 118 -4.68 14.50 4.93
CA PRO A 118 -3.31 14.93 4.84
C PRO A 118 -2.40 14.00 5.64
N ARG A 119 -1.42 13.40 4.94
CA ARG A 119 -0.37 12.58 5.53
C ARG A 119 0.93 12.73 4.73
N PRO A 120 2.10 12.51 5.33
CA PRO A 120 3.38 12.57 4.62
C PRO A 120 3.46 11.53 3.51
N LEU A 121 4.05 11.90 2.38
CA LEU A 121 4.36 11.03 1.25
C LEU A 121 5.86 11.07 0.98
N MET A 122 6.43 9.93 0.57
CA MET A 122 7.82 9.89 0.13
C MET A 122 7.99 10.52 -1.26
N PRO A 123 9.19 11.05 -1.59
CA PRO A 123 9.45 11.69 -2.88
C PRO A 123 9.25 10.78 -4.10
N ASN A 124 9.33 9.46 -3.94
CA ASN A 124 9.10 8.48 -4.99
C ASN A 124 7.62 8.09 -5.16
N ILE A 125 6.71 8.73 -4.42
CA ILE A 125 5.26 8.53 -4.52
C ILE A 125 4.67 9.66 -5.39
N ILE A 126 3.98 9.26 -6.46
CA ILE A 126 3.35 10.18 -7.40
C ILE A 126 1.83 9.90 -7.38
N PRO A 127 1.01 10.82 -6.84
CA PRO A 127 -0.44 10.72 -6.95
C PRO A 127 -0.87 10.96 -8.41
N ILE A 128 -1.65 10.02 -8.95
CA ILE A 128 -2.15 10.00 -10.33
C ILE A 128 -3.69 9.93 -10.32
N GLY A 129 -4.32 10.81 -9.56
CA GLY A 129 -5.77 10.97 -9.56
C GLY A 129 -6.32 11.33 -10.95
N GLY A 130 -7.55 10.93 -11.24
CA GLY A 130 -8.25 11.33 -12.48
C GLY A 130 -7.74 10.71 -13.79
N VAL A 131 -6.69 9.87 -13.79
CA VAL A 131 -6.15 9.26 -15.02
C VAL A 131 -7.13 8.35 -15.79
N HIS A 132 -8.22 7.92 -15.15
CA HIS A 132 -9.29 7.14 -15.78
C HIS A 132 -10.41 8.01 -16.38
N CYS A 133 -10.39 9.32 -16.17
CA CYS A 133 -11.40 10.21 -16.73
C CYS A 133 -11.17 10.37 -18.24
N ALA A 134 -12.19 10.07 -19.03
CA ALA A 134 -12.16 10.41 -20.45
C ALA A 134 -12.14 11.93 -20.61
N HIS A 135 -11.24 12.44 -21.46
CA HIS A 135 -11.32 13.83 -21.89
C HIS A 135 -12.63 14.02 -22.65
N LYS A 136 -13.52 14.87 -22.13
CA LYS A 136 -14.60 15.41 -22.96
C LYS A 136 -13.93 16.23 -24.07
N LYS A 137 -14.06 15.76 -25.31
CA LYS A 137 -13.75 16.56 -26.51
C LYS A 137 -14.68 17.76 -26.59
#